data_AF-A0A938YF57-F1
#
_entry.id   AF-A0A938YF57-F1
#
_cell.length_a   1.000
_cell.length_b   1.000
_cell.length_c   1.000
_cell.angle_alpha   90.00
_cell.angle_beta   90.00
_cell.angle_gamma   90.00
#
_symmetry.space_group_name_H-M   'P 1'
#
loop_
_entity.id
_entity.type
_entity.pdbx_description
1 polymer ?
#
loop_
_entity_poly.entity_id
_entity_poly.type
_entity_poly.pdbx_seq_one_letter_code
_entity_poly.pdbx_strand_id
1 'polypeptide(L)'
;MSTQTRVRTARKLHRCDRWCDECTRWVEPGDRYVEHTEFPSGDAALATNGRPVHLAECRPCAEHSGRGDLFVPVTEGTETHAQ
;
A
#
# COMPACT_ATOMS: atom_id res chain seq x y z
N MET A 1 -9.77 -14.26 -2.99
CA MET A 1 -8.59 -13.48 -2.58
C MET A 1 -9.05 -12.27 -1.81
N SER A 2 -8.59 -12.10 -0.57
CA SER A 2 -8.88 -10.91 0.23
C SER A 2 -7.61 -10.06 0.28
N THR A 3 -7.72 -8.77 -0.07
CA THR A 3 -6.58 -7.84 -0.06
C THR A 3 -6.80 -6.78 1.00
N GLN A 4 -5.81 -6.59 1.87
CA GLN A 4 -5.79 -5.50 2.85
C GLN A 4 -4.80 -4.43 2.39
N THR A 5 -5.26 -3.19 2.33
CA THR A 5 -4.45 -2.04 1.90
C THR A 5 -4.21 -1.10 3.06
N ARG A 6 -2.96 -0.67 3.28
CA ARG A 6 -2.58 0.28 4.35
C ARG A 6 -1.48 1.22 3.90
N VAL A 7 -1.50 2.47 4.34
CA VAL A 7 -0.36 3.38 4.15
C VAL A 7 0.66 3.20 5.27
N ARG A 8 1.94 3.11 4.91
CA ARG A 8 3.04 2.91 5.83
C ARG A 8 4.21 3.83 5.52
N THR A 9 5.06 4.04 6.52
CA THR A 9 6.37 4.67 6.35
C THR A 9 7.43 3.58 6.24
N ALA A 10 8.25 3.66 5.19
CA ALA A 10 9.32 2.72 4.94
C ALA A 10 10.41 2.84 6.00
N ARG A 11 10.81 1.70 6.59
CA ARG A 11 11.95 1.62 7.52
C ARG A 11 13.21 1.06 6.88
N LYS A 12 13.09 0.52 5.67
CA LYS A 12 14.15 -0.09 4.87
C LYS A 12 13.85 0.11 3.39
N LEU A 13 14.91 0.14 2.59
CA LEU A 13 14.82 0.17 1.13
C LEU A 13 14.07 -1.06 0.61
N HIS A 14 13.08 -0.88 -0.25
CA HIS A 14 12.40 -1.96 -0.96
C HIS A 14 11.88 -1.49 -2.31
N ARG A 15 11.66 -2.43 -3.23
CA ARG A 15 11.21 -2.12 -4.59
C ARG A 15 9.72 -1.73 -4.56
N CYS A 16 9.32 -0.79 -5.40
CA CYS A 16 7.91 -0.62 -5.73
C CYS A 16 7.45 -1.82 -6.56
N ASP A 17 6.56 -2.63 -6.01
CA ASP A 17 6.01 -3.80 -6.65
C ASP A 17 4.78 -3.44 -7.50
N ARG A 18 4.95 -3.61 -8.81
CA ARG A 18 3.99 -4.12 -9.81
C ARG A 18 2.54 -3.62 -9.84
N TRP A 19 2.24 -2.44 -9.32
CA TRP A 19 0.97 -1.73 -9.62
C TRP A 19 1.06 -0.78 -10.83
N CYS A 20 2.26 -0.66 -11.37
CA CYS A 20 2.64 0.16 -12.50
C CYS A 20 3.73 -0.62 -13.23
N ASP A 21 3.42 -1.18 -14.40
CA ASP A 21 4.30 -2.11 -15.13
C ASP A 21 5.70 -1.54 -15.43
N GLU A 22 5.85 -0.21 -15.43
CA GLU A 22 7.09 0.48 -15.78
C GLU A 22 7.84 1.08 -14.58
N CYS A 23 7.35 0.90 -13.35
CA CYS A 23 8.03 1.52 -12.21
C CYS A 23 9.25 0.72 -11.77
N THR A 24 10.40 1.33 -11.98
CA THR A 24 11.71 0.87 -11.51
C THR A 24 12.15 1.57 -10.22
N ARG A 25 11.25 2.34 -9.60
CA ARG A 25 11.57 3.10 -8.38
C ARG A 25 11.72 2.20 -7.17
N TRP A 26 12.62 2.63 -6.31
CA TRP A 26 12.75 2.14 -4.94
C TRP A 26 11.98 3.05 -4.00
N VAL A 27 11.40 2.47 -2.96
CA VAL A 27 10.84 3.17 -1.80
C VAL A 27 11.97 3.27 -0.77
N GLU A 28 12.41 4.49 -0.47
CA GLU A 28 13.52 4.75 0.43
C GLU A 28 13.05 4.84 1.91
N PRO A 29 13.93 4.62 2.89
CA PRO A 29 13.58 4.85 4.30
C PRO A 29 13.04 6.27 4.53
N GLY A 30 11.89 6.37 5.19
CA GLY A 30 11.18 7.64 5.41
C GLY A 30 10.07 7.93 4.40
N ASP A 31 10.11 7.31 3.22
CA ASP A 31 9.03 7.45 2.24
C ASP A 31 7.74 6.82 2.76
N ARG A 32 6.61 7.44 2.40
CA ARG A 32 5.31 6.79 2.53
C ARG A 32 5.03 5.95 1.30
N TYR A 33 4.46 4.78 1.52
CA TYR A 33 4.03 3.84 0.48
C TYR A 33 2.73 3.14 0.89
N VAL A 34 2.03 2.57 -0.09
CA VAL A 34 0.85 1.72 0.15
C VAL A 34 1.33 0.27 0.24
N GLU A 35 1.07 -0.41 1.35
CA GLU A 35 1.28 -1.84 1.52
C GLU A 35 -0.02 -2.58 1.20
N HIS A 36 0.02 -3.44 0.18
CA HIS A 36 -1.03 -4.39 -0.14
C HIS A 36 -0.65 -5.75 0.42
N THR A 37 -1.45 -6.26 1.34
CA THR A 37 -1.32 -7.61 1.86
C THR A 37 -2.36 -8.50 1.19
N GLU A 38 -1.91 -9.40 0.35
CA GLU A 38 -2.74 -10.39 -0.31
C GLU A 38 -2.77 -11.67 0.53
N PHE A 39 -3.96 -12.01 1.03
CA PHE A 39 -4.18 -13.26 1.73
C PHE A 39 -4.61 -14.31 0.72
N PRO A 40 -3.81 -15.38 0.56
CA PRO A 40 -4.20 -16.44 -0.34
C PRO A 40 -5.43 -17.15 0.25
N SER A 41 -6.59 -16.93 -0.36
CA SER A 41 -7.79 -17.71 -0.12
C SER A 41 -8.06 -18.58 -1.33
N GLY A 42 -7.91 -19.90 -1.18
CA GLY A 42 -8.03 -20.92 -2.23
C GLY A 42 -6.70 -21.56 -2.65
N ASP A 43 -6.66 -22.22 -3.81
CA ASP A 43 -5.50 -22.97 -4.34
C ASP A 43 -4.20 -22.16 -4.43
N ALA A 44 -4.29 -20.83 -4.56
CA ALA A 44 -3.13 -19.92 -4.54
C ALA A 44 -2.34 -19.97 -3.22
N ALA A 45 -2.93 -20.46 -2.12
CA ALA A 45 -2.24 -20.67 -0.85
C ALA A 45 -1.14 -21.73 -0.94
N LEU A 46 -1.27 -22.71 -1.83
CA LEU A 46 -0.21 -23.71 -2.05
C LEU A 46 1.05 -23.07 -2.64
N ALA A 47 0.90 -22.07 -3.51
CA ALA A 47 2.03 -21.38 -4.14
C ALA A 47 2.82 -20.49 -3.16
N THR A 48 2.18 -19.95 -2.12
CA THR A 48 2.83 -19.09 -1.12
C THR A 48 3.05 -19.78 0.24
N ASN A 49 2.85 -21.10 0.30
CA ASN A 49 2.85 -21.88 1.55
C ASN A 49 1.92 -21.30 2.64
N GLY A 50 0.79 -20.72 2.21
CA GLY A 50 -0.19 -20.08 3.08
C GLY A 50 0.27 -18.75 3.69
N ARG A 51 1.43 -18.21 3.29
CA ARG A 51 1.92 -16.93 3.79
C ARG A 51 1.27 -15.77 3.04
N PRO A 52 0.89 -14.69 3.74
CA PRO A 52 0.49 -13.45 3.09
C PRO A 52 1.62 -12.90 2.25
N VAL A 53 1.27 -12.36 1.08
CA VAL A 53 2.22 -11.64 0.22
C VAL A 53 2.06 -10.16 0.50
N HIS A 54 3.18 -9.47 0.73
CA HIS A 54 3.21 -8.03 0.92
C HIS A 54 3.81 -7.38 -0.32
N LEU A 55 3.04 -6.48 -0.94
CA LEU A 55 3.44 -5.71 -2.11
C LEU A 55 3.48 -4.23 -1.73
N ALA A 56 4.55 -3.55 -2.11
CA ALA A 56 4.70 -2.12 -1.84
C ALA A 56 4.41 -1.29 -3.08
N GLU A 57 3.47 -0.35 -2.99
CA GLU A 57 3.17 0.60 -4.05
C GLU A 57 3.68 2.00 -3.65
N CYS A 58 4.61 2.55 -4.45
CA CYS A 58 5.14 3.89 -4.24
C CYS A 58 4.07 4.96 -4.54
N ARG A 59 4.21 6.15 -3.94
CA ARG A 59 3.26 7.25 -4.13
C ARG A 59 2.96 7.58 -5.60
N PRO A 60 3.93 7.73 -6.51
CA PRO A 60 3.64 7.97 -7.93
C PRO A 60 2.75 6.89 -8.58
N CYS A 61 2.94 5.62 -8.22
CA CYS A 61 2.14 4.52 -8.77
C CYS A 61 0.73 4.49 -8.19
N ALA A 62 0.60 4.79 -6.89
CA ALA A 62 -0.70 4.96 -6.27
C ALA A 62 -1.45 6.15 -6.89
N GLU A 63 -0.79 7.29 -7.11
CA GLU A 63 -1.38 8.46 -7.79
C GLU A 63 -1.83 8.10 -9.22
N HIS A 64 -0.99 7.40 -9.98
CA HIS A 64 -1.34 6.92 -11.32
C HIS A 64 -2.55 5.97 -11.31
N SER A 65 -2.65 5.12 -10.29
CA SER A 65 -3.74 4.17 -10.11
C SER A 65 -4.99 4.77 -9.43
N GLY A 66 -5.03 6.10 -9.22
CA GLY A 66 -6.17 6.79 -8.59
C GLY A 66 -6.30 6.58 -7.08
N ARG A 67 -5.23 6.14 -6.41
CA ARG A 67 -5.11 5.90 -4.95
C ARG A 67 -4.26 6.95 -4.22
N GLY A 68 -3.98 8.08 -4.87
CA GLY A 68 -3.15 9.15 -4.29
C GLY A 68 -3.73 9.77 -3.02
N ASP A 69 -5.06 9.71 -2.85
CA ASP A 69 -5.81 10.17 -1.69
C ASP A 69 -5.46 9.41 -0.41
N LEU A 70 -4.99 8.16 -0.51
CA LEU A 70 -4.57 7.35 0.65
C LEU A 70 -3.42 8.01 1.42
N PHE A 71 -2.63 8.85 0.76
CA PHE A 71 -1.53 9.58 1.39
C PHE A 71 -1.98 10.87 2.07
N VAL A 72 -3.20 11.32 1.88
CA VAL A 72 -3.66 12.52 2.58
C VAL A 72 -3.84 12.16 4.05
N PRO A 73 -3.24 12.89 5.00
CA PRO A 73 -3.59 12.69 6.40
C PRO A 73 -5.10 12.88 6.50
N VAL A 74 -5.79 11.92 7.13
CA VAL A 74 -7.20 12.12 7.49
C VAL A 74 -7.20 13.33 8.41
N THR A 75 -7.56 14.49 7.89
CA THR A 75 -7.94 15.61 8.74
C THR A 75 -9.23 15.16 9.38
N GLU A 76 -9.12 14.61 10.59
CA GLU A 76 -10.28 14.38 11.44
C GLU A 76 -11.08 15.69 11.44
N GLY A 77 -12.34 15.59 11.01
CA GLY A 77 -13.24 16.71 10.98
C GLY A 77 -13.23 17.38 12.34
N THR A 78 -12.95 18.67 12.35
CA THR A 78 -13.30 19.55 13.46
C THR A 78 -14.82 19.56 13.54
N GLU A 79 -15.41 18.58 14.20
CA GLU A 79 -16.77 18.67 14.70
C GLU A 79 -16.80 19.67 15.85
N THR A 80 -16.89 20.95 15.48
CA THR A 80 -17.27 22.00 16.42
C THR A 80 -18.77 21.83 16.68
N HIS A 81 -19.11 21.01 17.68
CA HIS A 81 -20.40 21.12 18.37
C HIS A 81 -20.39 22.47 19.10
N ALA A 82 -20.92 23.51 18.45
CA ALA A 82 -21.42 24.69 19.15
C ALA A 82 -22.88 24.42 19.50
N GLN A 83 -23.17 24.39 20.80
CA GLN A 83 -24.54 24.49 21.35
C GLN A 83 -24.84 25.96 21.66
#